data_AF-C6TFB3-F1
#
_entry.id   AF-C6TFB3-F1
#
_cell.length_a   1.000
_cell.length_b   1.000
_cell.length_c   1.000
_cell.angle_alpha   90.00
_cell.angle_beta   90.00
_cell.angle_gamma   90.00
#
_symmetry.space_group_name_H-M   'P 1'
#
loop_
_entity.id
_entity.type
_entity.pdbx_description
1 polymer ?
#
loop_
_entity_poly.entity_id
_entity_poly.type
_entity_poly.pdbx_seq_one_letter_code
_entity_poly.pdbx_strand_id
1 'polypeptide(L)'
;MEISWCNSIEEIVSSTEEGDESDENEIIFQQLNCLKLEGLRKLRRFYKGSLSFPSLEEFTVWRCERMESLCAGTVKTDKLLQVTFKLFLDDIPLETDLNSAMQNR
;
A
#
# COMPACT_ATOMS: atom_id res chain seq x y z
N MET A 1 11.35 0.55 -2.99
CA MET A 1 10.60 -0.43 -3.82
C MET A 1 9.71 0.35 -4.75
N GLU A 2 9.74 0.02 -6.04
CA GLU A 2 8.88 0.64 -7.05
C GLU A 2 8.21 -0.45 -7.88
N ILE A 3 6.89 -0.32 -8.07
CA ILE A 3 6.10 -1.18 -8.95
C ILE A 3 5.31 -0.28 -9.89
N SER A 4 5.57 -0.40 -11.18
CA SER A 4 5.05 0.53 -12.18
C SER A 4 4.46 -0.19 -13.38
N TRP A 5 3.35 0.33 -13.91
CA TRP A 5 2.76 -0.03 -15.19
C TRP A 5 2.34 -1.51 -15.35
N CYS A 6 2.00 -2.17 -14.24
CA CYS A 6 1.45 -3.52 -14.25
C CYS A 6 -0.08 -3.50 -14.19
N ASN A 7 -0.73 -3.69 -15.35
CA ASN A 7 -2.19 -3.63 -15.46
C ASN A 7 -2.92 -4.92 -15.00
N SER A 8 -2.18 -5.97 -14.68
CA SER A 8 -2.76 -7.27 -14.28
C SER A 8 -2.66 -7.56 -12.79
N ILE A 9 -1.88 -6.78 -12.04
CA ILE A 9 -1.69 -7.01 -10.60
C ILE A 9 -2.95 -6.57 -9.83
N GLU A 10 -3.47 -7.45 -8.99
CA GLU A 10 -4.61 -7.17 -8.10
C GLU A 10 -4.16 -7.09 -6.64
N GLU A 11 -3.15 -7.87 -6.26
CA GLU A 11 -2.46 -7.84 -4.98
C GLU A 11 -0.94 -7.94 -5.18
N ILE A 12 -0.14 -7.26 -4.36
CA ILE A 12 1.33 -7.27 -4.47
C ILE A 12 1.92 -8.47 -3.73
N VAL A 13 1.37 -8.80 -2.57
CA VAL A 13 1.74 -9.98 -1.80
C VAL A 13 0.51 -10.88 -1.67
N SER A 14 0.60 -12.09 -2.19
CA SER A 14 -0.42 -13.14 -2.03
C SER A 14 0.11 -14.27 -1.14
N SER A 15 -0.76 -14.84 -0.28
CA SER A 15 -0.44 -16.08 0.44
C SER A 15 -0.72 -17.26 -0.50
N THR A 16 0.30 -18.06 -0.82
CA THR A 16 0.18 -19.18 -1.78
C THR A 16 -0.18 -20.51 -1.14
N GLU A 17 -0.40 -20.59 0.17
CA GLU A 17 -0.63 -21.88 0.84
C GLU A 17 -2.11 -22.04 1.23
N GLU A 18 -2.77 -22.94 0.51
CA GLU A 18 -4.06 -23.54 0.87
C GLU A 18 -3.91 -24.25 2.23
N GLY A 19 -4.04 -23.53 3.33
CA GLY A 19 -4.01 -24.14 4.67
C GLY A 19 -3.49 -23.27 5.80
N ASP A 20 -2.88 -22.12 5.52
CA ASP A 20 -2.56 -21.16 6.57
C ASP A 20 -3.64 -20.07 6.58
N GLU A 21 -4.78 -20.40 7.20
CA GLU A 21 -5.89 -19.48 7.49
C GLU A 21 -5.52 -18.41 8.54
N SER A 22 -4.24 -18.18 8.80
CA SER A 22 -3.80 -17.00 9.54
C SER A 22 -3.66 -15.82 8.57
N ASP A 23 -4.80 -15.31 8.10
CA ASP A 23 -4.94 -13.99 7.44
C ASP A 23 -4.53 -12.80 8.35
N GLU A 24 -3.86 -13.09 9.46
CA GLU A 24 -3.41 -12.18 10.50
C GLU A 24 -1.89 -11.95 10.50
N ASN A 25 -1.12 -12.60 9.63
CA ASN A 25 0.34 -12.44 9.64
C ASN A 25 0.77 -11.00 9.30
N GLU A 26 1.72 -10.47 10.08
CA GLU A 26 2.32 -9.15 9.88
C GLU A 26 3.60 -9.27 9.04
N ILE A 27 3.68 -8.52 7.94
CA ILE A 27 4.89 -8.41 7.13
C ILE A 27 5.65 -7.14 7.53
N ILE A 28 6.93 -7.29 7.89
CA ILE A 28 7.78 -6.18 8.33
C ILE A 28 8.84 -5.87 7.26
N PHE A 29 8.74 -4.70 6.66
CA PHE A 29 9.72 -4.14 5.73
C PHE A 29 10.74 -3.27 6.49
N GLN A 30 11.71 -3.92 7.14
CA GLN A 30 12.63 -3.24 8.06
C GLN A 30 13.44 -2.09 7.44
N GLN A 31 13.86 -2.21 6.18
CA GLN A 31 14.81 -1.30 5.53
C GLN A 31 14.21 -0.57 4.32
N LEU A 32 12.89 -0.57 4.16
CA LEU A 32 12.26 0.06 3.01
C LEU A 32 12.07 1.56 3.28
N ASN A 33 12.88 2.43 2.67
CA ASN A 33 12.76 3.89 2.83
C ASN A 33 11.75 4.54 1.89
N CYS A 34 11.55 4.00 0.68
CA CYS A 34 10.64 4.56 -0.30
C CYS A 34 9.79 3.44 -0.92
N LEU A 35 8.48 3.66 -1.03
CA LEU A 35 7.52 2.79 -1.71
C LEU A 35 6.77 3.60 -2.76
N LYS A 36 6.86 3.18 -4.02
CA LYS A 36 6.17 3.82 -5.15
C LYS A 36 5.33 2.82 -5.94
N LEU A 37 4.05 3.13 -6.08
CA LEU A 37 3.08 2.36 -6.85
C LEU A 37 2.57 3.24 -7.99
N GLU A 38 2.82 2.85 -9.23
CA GLU A 38 2.47 3.66 -10.40
C GLU A 38 1.71 2.88 -11.48
N GLY A 39 0.59 3.40 -11.97
CA GLY A 39 -0.10 2.82 -13.13
C GLY A 39 -0.62 1.41 -12.91
N LEU A 40 -0.92 1.04 -11.66
CA LEU A 40 -1.41 -0.28 -11.29
C LEU A 40 -2.94 -0.29 -11.33
N ARG A 41 -3.50 -0.29 -12.55
CA ARG A 41 -4.93 -0.01 -12.76
C ARG A 41 -5.89 -1.03 -12.17
N LYS A 42 -5.43 -2.26 -11.88
CA LYS A 42 -6.24 -3.31 -11.25
C LYS A 42 -5.89 -3.58 -9.79
N LEU A 43 -4.85 -2.94 -9.26
CA LEU A 43 -4.41 -3.15 -7.90
C LEU A 43 -5.54 -2.76 -6.94
N ARG A 44 -5.96 -3.68 -6.08
CA ARG A 44 -6.94 -3.43 -5.02
C ARG A 44 -6.25 -3.20 -3.69
N ARG A 45 -5.22 -3.99 -3.38
CA ARG A 45 -4.47 -3.88 -2.12
C ARG A 45 -3.03 -4.32 -2.28
N PHE A 46 -2.15 -3.86 -1.39
CA PHE A 46 -0.77 -4.36 -1.32
C PHE A 46 -0.74 -5.77 -0.72
N TYR A 47 -1.42 -5.97 0.41
CA TYR A 47 -1.46 -7.24 1.13
C TYR A 47 -2.80 -7.44 1.86
N LYS A 48 -3.17 -8.66 2.22
CA LYS A 48 -4.37 -8.92 3.03
C LYS A 48 -4.12 -8.80 4.55
N GLY A 49 -2.94 -9.20 5.05
CA GLY A 49 -2.61 -9.13 6.49
C GLY A 49 -2.15 -7.75 6.97
N SER A 50 -1.36 -7.70 8.05
CA SER A 50 -0.80 -6.45 8.58
C SER A 50 0.55 -6.11 7.93
N LEU A 51 0.90 -4.83 7.89
CA LEU A 51 2.17 -4.34 7.35
C LEU A 51 2.90 -3.43 8.35
N SER A 52 4.21 -3.55 8.43
CA SER A 52 5.06 -2.64 9.21
C SER A 52 6.24 -2.14 8.39
N PHE A 53 6.50 -0.85 8.48
CA PHE A 53 7.45 -0.08 7.70
C PHE A 53 8.27 0.86 8.61
N PRO A 54 9.13 0.34 9.50
CA PRO A 54 9.83 1.14 10.50
C PRO A 54 10.84 2.15 9.91
N SER A 55 11.22 2.01 8.63
CA SER A 55 12.16 2.90 7.95
C SER A 55 11.56 3.67 6.77
N LEU A 56 10.26 3.52 6.50
CA LEU A 56 9.63 4.15 5.33
C LEU A 56 9.45 5.64 5.56
N GLU A 57 10.05 6.43 4.69
CA GLU A 57 10.04 7.89 4.70
C GLU A 57 9.12 8.44 3.61
N GLU A 58 9.06 7.77 2.45
CA GLU A 58 8.30 8.22 1.29
C GLU A 58 7.36 7.14 0.77
N PHE A 59 6.07 7.46 0.68
CA PHE A 59 5.07 6.62 0.03
C PHE A 59 4.36 7.37 -1.08
N THR A 60 4.39 6.82 -2.30
CA THR A 60 3.74 7.42 -3.48
C THR A 60 2.81 6.43 -4.15
N VAL A 61 1.58 6.88 -4.42
CA VAL A 61 0.61 6.18 -5.25
C VAL A 61 0.21 7.08 -6.41
N TRP A 62 0.47 6.65 -7.65
CA TRP A 62 0.17 7.40 -8.86
C TRP A 62 -0.60 6.53 -9.85
N ARG A 63 -1.76 6.96 -10.35
CA ARG A 63 -2.53 6.23 -11.39
C ARG A 63 -2.95 4.80 -10.98
N CYS A 64 -3.21 4.57 -9.69
CA CYS A 64 -3.73 3.29 -9.15
C CYS A 64 -5.21 3.43 -8.80
N GLU A 65 -6.05 3.68 -9.81
CA GLU A 65 -7.46 4.11 -9.67
C GLU A 65 -8.36 3.13 -8.92
N ARG A 66 -7.99 1.84 -8.86
CA ARG A 66 -8.76 0.77 -8.21
C ARG A 66 -8.24 0.38 -6.83
N MET A 67 -7.21 1.07 -6.33
CA MET A 67 -6.61 0.73 -5.05
C MET A 67 -7.57 1.12 -3.92
N GLU A 68 -7.98 0.10 -3.15
CA GLU A 68 -8.99 0.15 -2.09
C GLU A 68 -8.39 0.03 -0.69
N SER A 69 -7.11 -0.31 -0.51
CA SER A 69 -6.36 -0.17 0.75
C SER A 69 -4.89 -0.51 0.52
N LEU A 70 -3.98 -0.21 1.44
CA LEU A 70 -2.66 -0.86 1.44
C LEU A 70 -2.81 -2.30 1.95
N CYS A 71 -3.50 -2.51 3.05
CA CYS A 71 -3.79 -3.83 3.59
C CYS A 71 -5.10 -3.93 4.37
N ALA A 72 -5.57 -5.14 4.69
CA ALA A 72 -6.80 -5.32 5.46
C ALA A 72 -6.54 -5.33 6.98
N GLY A 73 -5.31 -5.70 7.37
CA GLY A 73 -4.82 -5.55 8.74
C GLY A 73 -4.32 -4.14 9.06
N THR A 74 -3.48 -4.04 10.08
CA THR A 74 -2.91 -2.77 10.55
C THR A 74 -1.69 -2.36 9.73
N VAL A 75 -1.45 -1.05 9.61
CA VAL A 75 -0.21 -0.50 9.06
C VAL A 75 0.55 0.25 10.13
N LYS A 76 1.84 -0.06 10.26
CA LYS A 76 2.77 0.64 11.13
C LYS A 76 3.87 1.31 10.30
N THR A 77 4.15 2.57 10.57
CA THR A 77 5.07 3.43 9.83
C THR A 77 5.73 4.44 10.77
N ASP A 78 6.84 4.06 11.41
CA ASP A 78 7.45 4.89 12.46
C ASP A 78 8.18 6.15 11.95
N LYS A 79 8.52 6.19 10.65
CA LYS A 79 9.36 7.24 10.05
C LYS A 79 8.75 7.90 8.81
N LEU A 80 7.45 7.76 8.59
CA LEU A 80 6.82 8.26 7.38
C LEU A 80 6.81 9.79 7.36
N LEU A 81 7.52 10.37 6.40
CA LEU A 81 7.67 11.82 6.25
C LEU A 81 6.71 12.36 5.20
N GLN A 82 6.47 11.61 4.12
CA GLN A 82 5.69 12.07 2.98
C GLN A 82 4.80 10.97 2.41
N VAL A 83 3.54 11.34 2.15
CA VAL A 83 2.60 10.55 1.37
C VAL A 83 2.11 11.39 0.19
N THR A 84 2.22 10.85 -1.02
CA THR A 84 1.83 11.52 -2.26
C THR A 84 0.83 10.68 -3.04
N PHE A 85 -0.36 11.23 -3.25
CA PHE A 85 -1.38 10.67 -4.14
C PHE A 85 -1.46 11.52 -5.41
N LYS A 86 -1.30 10.87 -6.56
CA LYS A 86 -1.52 11.49 -7.86
C LYS A 86 -2.55 10.64 -8.59
N LEU A 87 -3.77 11.12 -8.72
CA LEU A 87 -4.80 10.51 -9.58
C LEU A 87 -5.12 11.51 -10.68
N PHE A 88 -5.50 11.05 -11.85
CA PHE A 88 -5.61 11.87 -13.07
C PHE A 88 -6.75 12.89 -13.09
N LEU A 89 -7.43 13.16 -11.97
CA LEU A 89 -8.57 14.06 -11.96
C LEU A 89 -8.19 15.34 -11.22
N ASP A 90 -8.12 16.43 -11.99
CA ASP A 90 -8.31 17.78 -11.49
C ASP A 90 -9.56 17.77 -10.57
N ASP A 91 -9.36 18.17 -9.32
CA ASP A 91 -10.39 18.40 -8.29
C ASP A 91 -11.27 17.22 -7.82
N ILE A 92 -10.68 16.07 -7.48
CA ILE A 92 -11.32 15.18 -6.48
C ILE A 92 -10.30 14.88 -5.37
N PRO A 93 -10.51 15.35 -4.13
CA PRO A 93 -9.73 14.88 -3.00
C PRO A 93 -9.97 13.38 -2.92
N LEU A 94 -8.91 12.58 -2.94
CA LEU A 94 -9.00 11.22 -2.47
C LEU A 94 -9.33 11.34 -0.97
N GLU A 95 -10.61 11.50 -0.65
CA GLU A 95 -11.11 11.47 0.71
C GLU A 95 -10.84 10.04 1.19
N THR A 96 -9.85 9.95 2.08
CA THR A 96 -9.82 9.06 3.25
C THR A 96 -10.45 7.68 3.01
N ASP A 97 -9.69 6.60 2.88
CA ASP A 97 -8.55 6.26 3.70
C ASP A 97 -7.42 5.80 2.78
N LEU A 98 -6.38 5.07 3.16
CA LEU A 98 -6.50 3.64 2.89
C LEU A 98 -5.40 2.84 3.52
N ASN A 99 -4.95 3.25 4.71
CA ASN A 99 -3.76 2.75 5.41
C ASN A 99 -2.67 3.77 5.69
N SER A 100 -2.91 5.02 5.32
CA SER A 100 -2.10 6.19 5.65
C SER A 100 -2.91 7.44 5.27
N ALA A 101 -4.11 7.63 5.83
CA ALA A 101 -4.31 8.06 7.21
C ALA A 101 -3.89 7.12 8.36
N MET A 102 -3.70 5.82 8.13
CA MET A 102 -3.29 4.84 9.16
C MET A 102 -1.85 4.92 9.67
N GLN A 103 -1.47 6.10 10.14
CA GLN A 103 -0.99 6.19 11.52
C GLN A 103 -1.18 7.58 12.16
N ASN A 104 -1.47 8.66 11.40
CA ASN A 104 -1.67 10.04 11.92
C ASN A 104 -0.69 10.44 13.06
N ARG A 105 0.62 10.45 12.77
CA ARG A 105 1.76 10.85 13.63
C ARG A 105 2.31 9.82 14.60
#